data_AF-A0A7X9D9V6-F1
#
_entry.id   AF-A0A7X9D9V6-F1
#
_cell.length_a   1.000
_cell.length_b   1.000
_cell.length_c   1.000
_cell.angle_alpha   90.00
_cell.angle_beta   90.00
_cell.angle_gamma   90.00
#
_symmetry.space_group_name_H-M   'P 1'
#
loop_
_entity.id
_entity.type
_entity.pdbx_description
1 polymer ?
#
loop_
_entity_poly.entity_id
_entity_poly.type
_entity_poly.pdbx_seq_one_letter_code
_entity_poly.pdbx_strand_id
1 'polypeptide(L)'
;METRRNFIKKTALGAAGLTLGGLNISAKNYAHIMGSNDRIRVGVLGFSDRFRSSLGKAFLKYADDMNFELYTICDIWNRRR
;
A
#
# COMPACT_ATOMS: atom_id res chain seq x y z
N MET A 1 3.60 -40.20 9.82
CA MET A 1 2.28 -40.14 10.46
C MET A 1 2.15 -38.80 11.17
N GLU A 2 1.30 -37.89 10.66
CA GLU A 2 1.00 -36.62 11.34
C GLU A 2 0.23 -36.93 12.63
N THR A 3 0.77 -36.55 13.79
CA THR A 3 0.12 -36.74 15.08
C THR A 3 -0.57 -35.45 15.51
N ARG A 4 -1.67 -35.53 16.27
CA ARG A 4 -2.35 -34.33 16.83
C ARG A 4 -1.38 -33.38 17.55
N ARG A 5 -0.33 -33.92 18.18
CA ARG A 5 0.72 -33.13 18.82
C ARG A 5 1.55 -32.33 17.82
N ASN A 6 1.89 -32.92 16.67
CA ASN A 6 2.58 -32.19 15.60
C ASN A 6 1.69 -31.12 14.97
N PHE A 7 0.39 -31.41 14.79
CA PHE A 7 -0.58 -30.42 14.33
C PHE A 7 -0.67 -29.24 15.30
N ILE A 8 -0.88 -29.49 16.60
CA ILE A 8 -0.96 -28.44 17.62
C ILE A 8 0.34 -27.63 17.68
N LYS A 9 1.52 -28.27 17.62
CA LYS A 9 2.81 -27.56 17.60
C LYS A 9 2.96 -26.68 16.37
N LYS A 10 2.59 -27.16 15.18
CA LYS A 10 2.67 -26.39 13.93
C LYS A 10 1.68 -25.22 13.93
N THR A 11 0.44 -25.44 14.36
CA THR A 11 -0.57 -24.38 14.47
C THR A 11 -0.18 -23.35 15.54
N ALA A 12 0.36 -23.77 16.68
CA ALA A 12 0.86 -22.87 17.71
C ALA A 12 2.07 -22.05 17.23
N LEU A 13 3.00 -22.66 16.50
CA LEU A 13 4.13 -21.94 15.88
C LEU A 13 3.67 -20.95 14.80
N GLY A 14 2.69 -21.33 13.97
CA GLY A 14 2.08 -20.43 12.97
C GLY A 14 1.33 -19.26 13.61
N ALA A 15 0.57 -19.52 14.67
CA ALA A 15 -0.14 -18.49 15.42
C ALA A 15 0.83 -17.56 16.19
N ALA A 16 1.89 -18.11 16.78
CA ALA A 16 2.96 -17.32 17.39
C ALA A 16 3.70 -16.46 16.35
N GLY A 17 3.94 -16.99 15.14
CA GLY A 17 4.54 -16.24 14.04
C GLY A 17 3.66 -15.09 13.54
N LEU A 18 2.33 -15.30 13.46
CA LEU A 18 1.37 -14.26 13.07
C LEU A 18 1.16 -13.20 14.17
N THR A 19 1.21 -13.59 15.44
CA THR A 19 1.08 -12.66 16.57
C THR A 19 2.36 -11.85 16.76
N LEU A 20 3.54 -12.48 16.78
CA LEU A 20 4.82 -11.77 16.85
C LEU A 20 5.10 -10.93 15.59
N GLY A 21 4.66 -11.40 14.42
CA GLY A 21 4.70 -10.63 13.17
C GLY A 21 3.68 -9.49 13.14
N GLY A 22 2.49 -9.69 13.70
CA GLY A 22 1.39 -8.72 13.73
C GLY A 22 1.54 -7.62 14.79
N LEU A 23 2.21 -7.90 15.91
CA LEU A 23 2.50 -6.91 16.98
C LEU A 23 3.41 -5.76 16.51
N ASN A 24 4.15 -5.94 15.42
CA ASN A 24 4.98 -4.90 14.79
C ASN A 24 4.31 -4.22 13.58
N ILE A 25 3.07 -4.58 13.25
CA ILE A 25 2.31 -3.95 12.16
C ILE A 25 1.51 -2.81 12.78
N SER A 26 2.02 -1.58 12.64
CA SER A 26 1.30 -0.36 13.01
C SER A 26 -0.12 -0.35 12.40
N ALA A 27 -1.10 0.25 13.07
CA ALA A 27 -2.46 0.44 12.53
C ALA A 27 -2.45 1.07 11.13
N LYS A 28 -1.44 1.89 10.82
CA LYS A 28 -1.19 2.43 9.47
C LYS A 28 -0.95 1.34 8.43
N ASN A 29 -0.15 0.32 8.76
CA ASN A 29 0.11 -0.81 7.88
C ASN A 29 -1.13 -1.71 7.74
N TYR A 30 -1.93 -1.90 8.80
CA TYR A 30 -3.22 -2.60 8.70
C TYR A 30 -4.20 -1.90 7.76
N ALA A 31 -4.25 -0.56 7.77
CA ALA A 31 -5.06 0.22 6.83
C ALA A 31 -4.60 0.05 5.36
N HIS A 32 -3.31 -0.19 5.12
CA HIS A 32 -2.78 -0.49 3.79
C HIS A 32 -3.04 -1.94 3.32
N ILE A 33 -3.36 -2.87 4.23
CA ILE A 33 -3.70 -4.26 3.87
C ILE A 33 -5.11 -4.33 3.28
N MET A 34 -6.06 -3.55 3.80
CA MET A 34 -7.43 -3.57 3.31
C MET A 34 -7.52 -2.95 1.92
N GLY A 35 -8.09 -3.68 0.96
CA GLY A 35 -8.20 -3.24 -0.44
C GLY A 35 -6.85 -3.18 -1.19
N SER A 36 -5.78 -3.78 -0.65
CA SER A 36 -4.45 -3.79 -1.29
C SER A 36 -4.44 -4.53 -2.64
N ASN A 37 -5.28 -5.55 -2.78
CA ASN A 37 -5.35 -6.36 -3.99
C ASN A 37 -6.01 -5.62 -5.16
N ASP A 38 -6.87 -4.64 -4.86
CA ASP A 38 -7.60 -3.85 -5.86
C ASP A 38 -6.99 -2.46 -6.06
N ARG A 39 -5.91 -2.13 -5.33
CA ARG A 39 -5.31 -0.79 -5.32
C ARG A 39 -4.36 -0.62 -6.49
N ILE A 40 -4.59 0.42 -7.29
CA ILE A 40 -3.69 0.77 -8.39
C ILE A 40 -2.78 1.92 -7.96
N ARG A 41 -1.47 1.66 -7.94
CA ARG A 41 -0.45 2.67 -7.61
C ARG A 41 -0.03 3.43 -8.84
N VAL A 42 -0.19 4.75 -8.81
CA VAL A 42 0.11 5.64 -9.93
C VAL A 42 1.30 6.53 -9.60
N GLY A 43 2.30 6.52 -10.48
CA GLY A 43 3.44 7.42 -10.44
C GLY A 43 3.27 8.58 -11.43
N VAL A 44 3.71 9.78 -11.05
CA VAL A 44 3.63 10.98 -11.89
C VAL A 44 5.01 11.38 -12.38
N LEU A 45 5.18 11.49 -13.70
CA LEU A 45 6.36 12.05 -14.33
C LEU A 45 6.05 13.46 -14.84
N GLY A 46 6.78 14.46 -14.36
CA GLY A 46 6.57 15.87 -14.74
C GLY A 46 5.47 16.55 -13.92
N PHE A 47 5.80 16.97 -12.70
CA PHE A 47 4.90 17.64 -11.75
C PHE A 47 4.91 19.16 -11.94
N SER A 48 4.54 19.61 -13.14
CA SER A 48 4.52 21.04 -13.50
C SER A 48 3.10 21.52 -13.83
N ASP A 49 2.94 22.55 -14.65
CA ASP A 49 1.68 23.29 -14.82
C ASP A 49 0.54 22.42 -15.34
N ARG A 50 0.81 21.49 -16.26
CA ARG A 50 -0.21 20.57 -16.79
C ARG A 50 -0.74 19.63 -15.71
N PHE A 51 0.15 19.17 -14.81
CA PHE A 51 -0.27 18.34 -13.69
C PHE A 51 -1.11 19.16 -12.71
N ARG A 52 -0.64 20.35 -12.32
CA ARG A 52 -1.34 21.24 -11.39
C ARG A 52 -2.71 21.69 -11.91
N SER A 53 -2.81 22.04 -13.18
CA SER A 53 -4.02 22.61 -13.77
C SER A 53 -5.07 21.56 -14.14
N SER A 54 -4.65 20.36 -14.56
CA SER A 54 -5.52 19.34 -15.14
C SER A 54 -5.33 17.95 -14.52
N LEU A 55 -4.20 17.27 -14.77
CA LEU A 55 -4.06 15.84 -14.46
C LEU A 55 -4.22 15.54 -12.96
N GLY A 56 -3.65 16.37 -12.09
CA GLY A 56 -3.76 16.19 -10.64
C GLY A 56 -5.18 16.36 -10.14
N LYS A 57 -5.94 17.32 -10.69
CA LYS A 57 -7.35 17.52 -10.33
C LYS A 57 -8.21 16.34 -10.79
N ALA A 58 -8.02 15.89 -12.03
CA ALA A 58 -8.73 14.73 -12.56
C ALA A 58 -8.39 13.47 -11.77
N PHE A 59 -7.12 13.25 -11.44
CA PHE A 59 -6.68 12.12 -10.63
C PHE A 59 -7.34 12.13 -9.26
N LEU A 60 -7.26 13.24 -8.51
CA LEU A 60 -7.84 13.35 -7.18
C LEU A 60 -9.37 13.19 -7.17
N LYS A 61 -10.04 13.61 -8.26
CA LYS A 61 -11.50 13.44 -8.39
C LYS A 61 -11.92 11.97 -8.43
N TYR A 62 -11.13 11.10 -9.05
CA TYR A 62 -11.50 9.68 -9.25
C TYR A 62 -10.69 8.72 -8.37
N ALA A 63 -9.74 9.23 -7.57
CA ALA A 63 -8.80 8.40 -6.83
C ALA A 63 -9.50 7.46 -5.85
N ASP A 64 -10.49 7.94 -5.09
CA ASP A 64 -11.20 7.11 -4.11
C ASP A 64 -12.10 6.08 -4.80
N ASP A 65 -12.90 6.52 -5.78
CA ASP A 65 -13.83 5.66 -6.53
C ASP A 65 -13.12 4.53 -7.30
N MET A 66 -11.92 4.80 -7.82
CA MET A 66 -11.12 3.84 -8.60
C MET A 66 -10.04 3.14 -7.75
N ASN A 67 -9.98 3.40 -6.44
CA ASN A 67 -8.95 2.89 -5.54
C ASN A 67 -7.51 3.16 -6.04
N PHE A 68 -7.26 4.37 -6.55
CA PHE A 68 -5.95 4.82 -6.98
C PHE A 68 -5.15 5.44 -5.84
N GLU A 69 -3.87 5.11 -5.77
CA GLU A 69 -2.93 5.69 -4.82
C GLU A 69 -1.86 6.49 -5.57
N LEU A 70 -1.71 7.77 -5.24
CA LEU A 70 -0.57 8.55 -5.70
C LEU A 70 0.67 8.07 -4.95
N TYR A 71 1.50 7.29 -5.64
CA TYR A 71 2.60 6.56 -5.00
C TYR A 71 3.93 7.30 -5.07
N THR A 72 4.23 7.92 -6.21
CA THR A 72 5.53 8.57 -6.42
C THR A 72 5.45 9.71 -7.43
N ILE A 73 6.43 10.61 -7.35
CA ILE A 73 6.58 11.76 -8.24
C ILE A 73 8.02 11.81 -8.72
N CYS A 74 8.22 12.03 -10.01
CA CYS A 74 9.51 12.25 -10.64
C CYS A 74 9.49 13.58 -11.41
N ASP A 75 10.37 14.51 -11.04
CA ASP A 75 10.54 15.78 -11.74
C ASP A 75 11.97 16.30 -11.57
N ILE A 76 12.46 17.09 -12.54
CA ILE A 76 13.71 17.84 -12.44
C ILE A 76 13.52 19.16 -11.69
N TRP A 77 12.66 19.17 -10.67
CA TRP A 77 12.11 20.37 -10.05
C TRP A 77 13.19 21.38 -9.62
N ASN A 78 14.32 20.87 -9.12
CA ASN A 78 15.47 21.68 -8.71
C ASN A 78 16.15 22.46 -9.86
N ARG A 79 15.95 22.07 -11.13
CA ARG A 79 16.50 22.74 -12.33
C ARG A 79 15.54 23.74 -12.97
N ARG A 80 14.27 23.77 -12.54
CA ARG A 80 13.21 24.67 -13.06
C ARG A 80 12.78 25.75 -12.08
N ARG A 81 13.47 25.89 -10.94
CA ARG A 81 13.31 26.99 -9.99
C ARG A 81 14.11 28.21 -10.42
#